data_AF-A0A9R0K8X2-F1
#
_entry.id   AF-A0A9R0K8X2-F1
#
_cell.length_a   1.000
_cell.length_b   1.000
_cell.length_c   1.000
_cell.angle_alpha   90.00
_cell.angle_beta   90.00
_cell.angle_gamma   90.00
#
_symmetry.space_group_name_H-M   'P 1'
#
loop_
_entity.id
_entity.type
_entity.pdbx_description
1 polymer ?
#
loop_
_entity_poly.entity_id
_entity_poly.type
_entity_poly.pdbx_seq_one_letter_code
_entity_poly.pdbx_strand_id
1 'polypeptide(L)'
;MEIKAPHVEFKLAIAYAGTRDIVLATRRLCEKAKAGLIEPGAIDEALFDQELSTRGTPPPDFCIRTGGQIRLSGYLTWQFANIELYFTDIYGPEFTEDEFLKAIKSRTNKN
;
A
#
# COMPACT_ATOMS: atom_id res chain seq x y z
N MET A 1 -10.38 30.40 17.14
CA MET A 1 -9.82 29.69 15.97
C MET A 1 -9.29 28.37 16.47
N GLU A 2 -10.05 27.30 16.28
CA GLU A 2 -9.67 25.96 16.77
C GLU A 2 -8.67 25.38 15.76
N ILE A 3 -7.41 25.24 16.17
CA ILE A 3 -6.41 24.55 15.35
C ILE A 3 -6.69 23.06 15.52
N LYS A 4 -7.36 22.44 14.55
CA LYS A 4 -7.51 20.98 14.50
C LYS A 4 -6.13 20.35 14.39
N ALA A 5 -5.82 19.43 15.29
CA ALA A 5 -4.63 18.59 15.18
C ALA A 5 -4.61 17.86 13.82
N PRO A 6 -3.42 17.60 13.25
CA PRO A 6 -3.31 16.88 11.99
C PRO A 6 -3.98 15.50 12.11
N HIS A 7 -4.80 15.15 11.12
CA HIS A 7 -5.41 13.83 11.04
C HIS A 7 -4.36 12.84 10.51
N VAL A 8 -4.03 11.83 11.32
CA VAL A 8 -3.13 10.74 10.93
C VAL A 8 -3.90 9.45 10.97
N GLU A 9 -3.95 8.74 9.84
CA GLU A 9 -4.47 7.38 9.78
C GLU A 9 -3.32 6.38 9.85
N PHE A 10 -3.37 5.47 10.82
CA PHE A 10 -2.38 4.42 10.99
C PHE A 10 -2.97 3.07 10.58
N LYS A 11 -2.30 2.37 9.65
CA LYS A 11 -2.70 1.04 9.18
C LYS A 11 -1.63 0.03 9.52
N LEU A 12 -2.00 -0.99 10.27
CA LEU A 12 -1.13 -2.09 10.64
C LEU A 12 -1.49 -3.35 9.87
N ALA A 13 -0.54 -3.90 9.12
CA ALA A 13 -0.74 -5.09 8.31
C ALA A 13 -0.20 -6.34 9.03
N ILE A 14 -1.09 -7.10 9.68
CA ILE A 14 -0.74 -8.33 10.42
C ILE A 14 -1.14 -9.55 9.60
N ALA A 15 -0.22 -10.50 9.43
CA ALA A 15 -0.42 -11.68 8.58
C ALA A 15 -0.89 -11.34 7.14
N TYR A 16 -0.52 -10.15 6.68
CA TYR A 16 -0.88 -9.63 5.38
C TYR A 16 0.12 -10.09 4.31
N ALA A 17 -0.39 -10.43 3.15
CA ALA A 17 0.39 -10.64 1.93
C ALA A 17 -0.42 -10.13 0.75
N GLY A 18 0.15 -9.24 -0.07
CA GLY A 18 -0.53 -8.61 -1.20
C GLY A 18 -0.98 -9.61 -2.26
N THR A 19 -0.20 -10.67 -2.48
CA THR A 19 -0.59 -11.77 -3.37
C THR A 19 -1.83 -12.53 -2.85
N ARG A 20 -1.93 -12.74 -1.54
CA ARG A 20 -3.12 -13.35 -0.92
C ARG A 20 -4.32 -12.41 -1.05
N ASP A 21 -4.12 -11.12 -0.86
CA ASP A 21 -5.18 -10.12 -0.99
C ASP A 21 -5.77 -10.10 -2.40
N ILE A 22 -4.91 -10.09 -3.43
CA ILE A 22 -5.31 -10.23 -4.84
C ILE A 22 -6.14 -11.49 -5.07
N VAL A 23 -5.70 -12.66 -4.58
CA VAL A 23 -6.47 -13.91 -4.72
C VAL A 23 -7.84 -13.82 -4.06
N LEU A 24 -7.95 -13.18 -2.90
CA LEU A 24 -9.23 -12.99 -2.20
C LEU A 24 -10.15 -12.03 -2.95
N ALA A 25 -9.61 -10.92 -3.48
CA ALA A 25 -10.35 -9.99 -4.32
C ALA A 25 -10.88 -10.66 -5.59
N THR A 26 -10.05 -11.44 -6.30
CA THR A 26 -10.46 -12.22 -7.46
C THR A 26 -11.60 -13.18 -7.12
N ARG A 27 -11.51 -13.91 -5.99
CA ARG A 27 -12.59 -14.81 -5.56
C ARG A 27 -13.90 -14.07 -5.33
N ARG A 28 -13.86 -12.89 -4.68
CA ARG A 28 -15.05 -12.05 -4.46
C ARG A 28 -15.69 -11.61 -5.78
N LEU A 29 -14.88 -11.17 -6.75
CA LEU A 29 -15.35 -10.80 -8.09
C LEU A 29 -16.01 -11.98 -8.81
N CYS A 30 -15.39 -13.17 -8.77
CA CYS A 30 -15.96 -14.37 -9.39
C CYS A 30 -17.32 -14.74 -8.78
N GLU A 31 -17.45 -14.67 -7.44
CA GLU A 31 -18.75 -14.95 -6.78
C GLU A 31 -19.81 -13.90 -7.14
N LYS A 32 -19.45 -12.61 -7.23
CA LYS A 32 -20.37 -11.56 -7.69
C LYS A 32 -20.83 -11.80 -9.13
N ALA A 33 -19.91 -12.17 -10.02
CA ALA A 33 -20.23 -12.48 -11.41
C ALA A 33 -21.14 -13.71 -11.52
N LYS A 34 -20.83 -14.78 -10.78
CA LYS A 34 -21.65 -15.99 -10.71
C LYS A 34 -23.06 -15.72 -10.18
N ALA A 35 -23.21 -14.77 -9.26
CA ALA A 35 -24.49 -14.32 -8.73
C ALA A 35 -25.26 -13.36 -9.66
N GLY A 36 -24.70 -13.00 -10.82
CA GLY A 36 -25.31 -12.04 -11.76
C GLY A 36 -25.30 -10.59 -11.25
N LEU A 37 -24.46 -10.27 -10.26
CA LEU A 37 -24.35 -8.91 -9.71
C LEU A 37 -23.46 -8.00 -10.56
N ILE A 38 -22.53 -8.59 -11.31
CA ILE A 38 -21.64 -7.91 -12.24
C ILE A 38 -21.44 -8.78 -13.48
N GLU A 39 -21.17 -8.16 -14.62
CA GLU A 39 -20.68 -8.86 -15.80
C GLU A 39 -19.14 -8.94 -15.74
N PRO A 40 -18.50 -10.06 -16.14
CA PRO A 40 -17.04 -10.17 -16.12
C PRO A 40 -16.32 -9.07 -16.90
N GLY A 41 -16.92 -8.57 -17.99
CA GLY A 41 -16.37 -7.48 -18.79
C GLY A 41 -16.43 -6.10 -18.13
N ALA A 42 -17.13 -5.96 -17.00
CA ALA A 42 -17.17 -4.73 -16.22
C ALA A 42 -16.04 -4.62 -15.18
N ILE A 43 -15.18 -5.65 -15.07
CA ILE A 43 -14.05 -5.64 -14.14
C ILE A 43 -12.94 -4.75 -14.71
N ASP A 44 -12.75 -3.58 -14.09
CA ASP A 44 -11.66 -2.65 -14.30
C ASP A 44 -10.81 -2.47 -13.01
N GLU A 45 -9.80 -1.60 -13.06
CA GLU A 45 -8.92 -1.34 -11.91
C GLU A 45 -9.69 -0.75 -10.71
N ALA A 46 -10.70 0.08 -10.97
CA ALA A 46 -11.49 0.72 -9.92
C ALA A 46 -12.34 -0.32 -9.18
N LEU A 47 -13.04 -1.19 -9.91
CA LEU A 47 -13.82 -2.27 -9.32
C LEU A 47 -12.91 -3.28 -8.60
N PHE A 48 -11.74 -3.59 -9.17
CA PHE A 48 -10.78 -4.48 -8.52
C PHE A 48 -10.27 -3.91 -7.19
N ASP A 49 -9.95 -2.62 -7.13
CA ASP A 49 -9.47 -1.95 -5.91
C ASP A 49 -10.52 -2.01 -4.79
N GLN A 50 -11.81 -1.90 -5.12
CA GLN A 50 -12.91 -2.02 -4.15
C GLN A 50 -13.02 -3.41 -3.50
N GLU A 51 -12.46 -4.46 -4.14
CA GLU A 51 -12.48 -5.82 -3.62
C GLU A 51 -11.24 -6.18 -2.79
N LEU A 52 -10.22 -5.32 -2.74
CA LEU A 52 -9.03 -5.52 -1.91
C LEU A 52 -9.31 -5.20 -0.44
N SER A 53 -8.49 -5.77 0.46
CA SER A 53 -8.58 -5.47 1.90
C SER A 53 -8.26 -4.01 2.24
N THR A 54 -7.57 -3.33 1.33
CA THR A 54 -7.17 -1.91 1.41
C THR A 54 -8.22 -0.95 0.86
N ARG A 55 -9.36 -1.42 0.36
CA ARG A 55 -10.42 -0.58 -0.24
C ARG A 55 -10.69 0.69 0.56
N GLY A 56 -10.86 1.80 -0.15
CA GLY A 56 -11.06 3.12 0.47
C GLY A 56 -9.80 3.75 1.07
N THR A 57 -8.65 3.08 0.96
CA THR A 57 -7.33 3.64 1.30
C THR A 57 -6.66 4.15 0.03
N PRO A 58 -6.26 5.42 -0.05
CA PRO A 58 -5.46 5.87 -1.18
C PRO A 58 -4.14 5.08 -1.23
N PRO A 59 -3.62 4.74 -2.43
CA PRO A 59 -2.33 4.11 -2.54
C PRO A 59 -1.25 5.04 -1.94
N PRO A 60 -0.20 4.49 -1.31
CA PRO A 60 0.85 5.31 -0.74
C PRO A 60 1.74 5.85 -1.87
N ASP A 61 2.13 7.11 -1.80
CA ASP A 61 3.06 7.66 -2.80
C ASP A 61 4.52 7.25 -2.56
N PHE A 62 4.86 6.87 -1.32
CA PHE A 62 6.23 6.66 -0.88
C PHE A 62 6.31 5.50 0.12
N CYS A 63 7.29 4.62 -0.06
CA CYS A 63 7.58 3.53 0.86
C CYS A 63 9.04 3.59 1.31
N ILE A 64 9.22 3.60 2.64
CA ILE A 64 10.51 3.43 3.30
C ILE A 64 10.64 1.96 3.69
N ARG A 65 11.74 1.33 3.29
CA ARG A 65 12.07 -0.05 3.69
C ARG A 65 13.45 -0.13 4.33
N THR A 66 13.46 -0.56 5.58
CA THR A 66 14.65 -0.75 6.42
C THR A 66 15.25 -2.17 6.28
N GLY A 67 16.48 -2.35 6.75
CA GLY A 67 17.12 -3.67 6.90
C GLY A 67 17.84 -4.18 5.64
N GLY A 68 18.25 -3.30 4.73
CA GLY A 68 19.20 -3.56 3.66
C GLY A 68 18.69 -4.39 2.47
N GLN A 69 17.45 -4.85 2.50
CA GLN A 69 16.89 -5.67 1.43
C GLN A 69 16.16 -4.83 0.38
N ILE A 70 16.61 -4.91 -0.87
CA ILE A 70 16.00 -4.25 -2.02
C ILE A 70 14.93 -5.17 -2.65
N ARG A 71 13.78 -5.30 -1.99
CA ARG A 71 12.59 -6.00 -2.52
C ARG A 71 11.33 -5.59 -1.79
N LEU A 72 10.15 -5.88 -2.34
CA LEU A 72 8.87 -5.62 -1.66
C LEU A 72 8.40 -6.78 -0.77
N SER A 73 8.89 -8.00 -1.02
CA SER A 73 8.41 -9.22 -0.34
C SER A 73 6.87 -9.41 -0.42
N GLY A 74 6.23 -8.93 -1.49
CA GLY A 74 4.78 -9.04 -1.66
C GLY A 74 3.95 -8.15 -0.73
N TYR A 75 4.54 -7.15 -0.10
CA TYR A 75 3.80 -6.12 0.64
C TYR A 75 3.12 -5.16 -0.35
N LEU A 76 1.84 -4.87 -0.12
CA LEU A 76 0.98 -3.96 -0.89
C LEU A 76 1.17 -4.04 -2.42
N THR A 77 1.25 -5.26 -2.97
CA THR A 77 1.61 -5.52 -4.38
C THR A 77 0.79 -4.71 -5.40
N TRP A 78 -0.53 -4.58 -5.17
CA TRP A 78 -1.40 -3.80 -6.05
C TRP A 78 -1.16 -2.29 -5.89
N GLN A 79 -1.11 -1.81 -4.65
CA GLN A 79 -0.98 -0.39 -4.36
C GLN A 79 0.41 0.16 -4.71
N PHE A 80 1.43 -0.70 -4.74
CA PHE A 80 2.82 -0.32 -5.03
C PHE A 80 3.15 -0.25 -6.52
N ALA A 81 2.13 -0.32 -7.40
CA ALA A 81 2.33 -0.31 -8.85
C ALA A 81 3.11 0.92 -9.36
N ASN A 82 2.87 2.09 -8.77
CA ASN A 82 3.46 3.37 -9.20
C ASN A 82 3.88 4.23 -8.02
N ILE A 83 4.82 3.72 -7.20
CA ILE A 83 5.24 4.42 -5.98
C ILE A 83 6.74 4.69 -5.97
N GLU A 84 7.14 5.71 -5.22
CA GLU A 84 8.55 5.94 -4.92
C GLU A 84 9.03 5.00 -3.80
N LEU A 85 10.19 4.37 -4.01
CA LEU A 85 10.79 3.43 -3.07
C LEU A 85 12.10 3.98 -2.50
N TYR A 86 12.22 3.95 -1.19
CA TYR A 86 13.44 4.28 -0.46
C TYR A 86 13.88 3.06 0.35
N PHE A 87 15.07 2.56 0.05
CA PHE A 87 15.69 1.45 0.76
C PHE A 87 16.86 1.96 1.60
N THR A 88 16.97 1.47 2.84
CA THR A 88 18.08 1.78 3.74
C THR A 88 18.60 0.51 4.40
N ASP A 89 19.90 0.47 4.67
CA ASP A 89 20.57 -0.57 5.43
C ASP A 89 20.35 -0.46 6.95
N ILE A 90 19.87 0.69 7.43
CA ILE A 90 19.45 0.90 8.81
C ILE A 90 18.35 -0.10 9.19
N TYR A 91 18.53 -0.81 10.31
CA TYR A 91 17.54 -1.74 10.84
C TYR A 91 16.44 -1.02 11.60
N GLY A 92 15.24 -1.62 11.65
CA GLY A 92 14.06 -1.01 12.27
C GLY A 92 14.29 -0.42 13.69
N PRO A 93 14.93 -1.16 14.62
CA PRO A 93 15.23 -0.63 15.96
C PRO A 93 16.17 0.59 15.99
N GLU A 94 16.96 0.79 14.93
CA GLU A 94 17.93 1.88 14.78
C GLU A 94 17.38 3.03 13.91
N PHE A 95 16.16 2.88 13.38
CA PHE A 95 15.55 3.87 12.50
C PHE A 95 14.98 5.05 13.30
N THR A 96 15.77 6.12 13.40
CA THR A 96 15.46 7.33 14.17
C THR A 96 14.63 8.36 13.37
N GLU A 97 14.20 9.43 14.05
CA GLU A 97 13.57 10.59 13.40
C GLU A 97 14.49 11.23 12.33
N ASP A 98 15.79 11.29 12.57
CA ASP A 98 16.76 11.81 11.60
C ASP A 98 16.80 10.95 10.32
N GLU A 99 16.74 9.62 10.46
CA GLU A 99 16.65 8.69 9.33
C GLU A 99 15.33 8.83 8.58
N PHE A 100 14.23 9.05 9.29
CA PHE A 100 12.94 9.36 8.68
C PHE A 100 13.02 10.66 7.85
N LEU A 101 13.57 11.74 8.41
CA LEU A 101 13.73 13.01 7.71
C LEU A 101 14.65 12.90 6.49
N LYS A 102 15.72 12.09 6.56
CA LYS A 102 16.58 11.77 5.40
C LYS A 102 15.79 11.08 4.29
N ALA A 103 14.95 10.09 4.64
CA ALA A 103 14.11 9.40 3.69
C ALA A 103 13.12 10.37 3.01
N ILE A 104 12.46 11.24 3.76
CA ILE A 104 11.54 12.25 3.21
C ILE A 104 12.25 13.26 2.28
N LYS A 105 13.45 13.71 2.64
CA LYS A 105 14.25 14.60 1.77
C LYS A 105 14.65 13.93 0.46
N SER A 106 14.92 12.63 0.48
CA SER A 106 15.29 11.88 -0.74
C SER A 106 14.18 11.86 -1.79
N ARG A 107 12.92 11.84 -1.36
CA ARG A 107 11.73 11.96 -2.21
C ARG A 107 11.65 13.35 -2.86
N THR A 108 11.90 14.40 -2.08
CA THR A 108 11.76 15.80 -2.54
C THR A 108 12.80 16.17 -3.60
N ASN A 109 14.02 15.63 -3.52
CA ASN A 109 15.11 15.94 -4.45
C ASN A 109 15.02 15.23 -5.82
N LYS A 110 13.98 14.41 -6.05
CA LYS A 110 13.78 13.71 -7.33
C LYS A 110 12.78 14.39 -8.27
N ASN A 111 12.27 15.57 -7.90
CA ASN A 111 11.36 16.40 -8.71
C ASN A 111 11.99 17.76 -9.02
#